data_AF-A0A182M0G5-F1
#
_entry.id   AF-A0A182M0G5-F1
#
_cell.length_a   1.000
_cell.length_b   1.000
_cell.length_c   1.000
_cell.angle_alpha   90.00
_cell.angle_beta   90.00
_cell.angle_gamma   90.00
#
_symmetry.space_group_name_H-M   'P 1'
#
loop_
_entity.id
_entity.type
_entity.pdbx_description
1 polymer ?
#
loop_
_entity_poly.entity_id
_entity_poly.type
_entity_poly.pdbx_seq_one_letter_code
_entity_poly.pdbx_strand_id
1 'polypeptide(L)'
;MFEDPQSSDEEFPVPDADACSGKELVKLFQQEISPSSEIAASLKRTCGLHIAQSCEYDTLAVGLSRKELQLYRVRESGELALENGSLGRYESAIRGVRFFNGDPNSLFCCTEDGDIHLYDIRTGSEVHHFEETSEGAKKTISSCDINQSDRVLCASSEVQKNGDSFLLFFDVRERNYLGCYWECHSDDITHVRFHPTNPDLFASASVDGLINVFDISKLTEDDAMQYCFNIETAIDAINWHSDPTGRDLVSCVTTTNDLHLYDVESQDSVALFNREQITHSMRRTSSIDCNVVGTHNYGNGSFFVLAGSNFNKGKECLRTLRYDNKCLLPDRSFNGNKQIVRASVYNDKDQYLIATGECGLITLWKCRMDGTEQTSTINSASKNLKQKLHGNVSAMGSKVSIITNEQLAEYAELTYLSKAEIIFILQKFLLLDGGRQFSLTKRFPEQDVVNLFPQLKHNPFRDRLLHVFSSENDDRFSFEDLLDLFSVLSEKCPLAVKATWAFQIYDFDNDKLITKEDILELCDRITKHDRLEQTEKMTIADLLLKEMDLQNNGNIGEFEFIHALSKMPEFRQTFSCRV
;
A
#
# COMPACT_ATOMS: atom_id res chain seq x y z
N MET A 1 -7.10 11.41 63.64
CA MET A 1 -6.02 11.42 62.64
C MET A 1 -6.08 10.07 61.95
N PHE A 2 -6.81 10.01 60.85
CA PHE A 2 -6.74 8.87 59.94
C PHE A 2 -5.72 9.27 58.89
N GLU A 3 -4.58 8.60 58.88
CA GLU A 3 -3.58 8.71 57.82
C GLU A 3 -4.11 7.92 56.61
N ASP A 4 -4.32 8.62 55.51
CA ASP A 4 -4.55 7.99 54.21
C ASP A 4 -3.28 7.25 53.76
N PRO A 5 -3.38 6.00 53.30
CA PRO A 5 -2.25 5.34 52.66
C PRO A 5 -1.97 6.03 51.33
N GLN A 6 -0.76 6.56 51.17
CA GLN A 6 -0.24 7.07 49.91
C GLN A 6 -0.42 6.00 48.82
N SER A 7 -1.19 6.33 47.78
CA SER A 7 -1.27 5.56 46.54
C SER A 7 0.11 5.57 45.88
N SER A 8 0.89 4.54 46.13
CA SER A 8 2.20 4.33 45.55
C SER A 8 2.07 3.68 44.18
N ASP A 9 1.51 4.37 43.20
CA ASP A 9 1.51 3.97 41.78
C ASP A 9 1.40 5.23 40.89
N GLU A 10 2.34 6.17 41.03
CA GLU A 10 2.68 7.05 39.90
C GLU A 10 3.68 6.27 39.03
N GLU A 11 3.17 5.34 38.21
CA GLU A 11 3.95 4.81 37.10
C GLU A 11 4.30 5.99 36.18
N PHE A 12 5.56 6.41 36.19
CA PHE A 12 6.06 7.34 35.20
C PHE A 12 5.76 6.74 33.81
N PRO A 13 5.09 7.48 32.91
CA PRO A 13 4.77 6.95 31.60
C PRO A 13 6.05 6.51 30.91
N VAL A 14 6.08 5.25 30.48
CA VAL A 14 7.23 4.69 29.77
C VAL A 14 7.48 5.58 28.55
N PRO A 15 8.67 6.20 28.43
CA PRO A 15 8.97 7.06 27.29
C PRO A 15 8.85 6.26 26.00
N ASP A 16 8.20 6.84 24.99
CA ASP A 16 7.97 6.14 23.74
C ASP A 16 9.30 5.85 23.03
N ALA A 17 9.50 4.58 22.71
CA ALA A 17 10.69 4.07 22.07
C ALA A 17 10.31 3.01 21.05
N ASP A 18 11.27 2.60 20.23
CA ASP A 18 11.06 1.46 19.36
C ASP A 18 11.01 0.17 20.20
N ALA A 19 9.99 -0.64 19.97
CA ALA A 19 9.75 -1.89 20.68
C ALA A 19 10.70 -3.02 20.23
N CYS A 20 11.47 -2.80 19.16
CA CYS A 20 12.43 -3.78 18.64
C CYS A 20 13.77 -3.13 18.27
N SER A 21 14.76 -3.97 17.99
CA SER A 21 16.11 -3.50 17.65
C SER A 21 16.11 -2.75 16.31
N GLY A 22 17.02 -1.79 16.13
CA GLY A 22 17.15 -1.06 14.86
C GLY A 22 17.34 -1.97 13.63
N LYS A 23 18.04 -3.10 13.79
CA LYS A 23 18.19 -4.09 12.69
C LYS A 23 16.87 -4.74 12.30
N GLU A 24 15.98 -4.94 13.26
CA GLU A 24 14.65 -5.51 13.02
C GLU A 24 13.72 -4.47 12.39
N LEU A 25 13.81 -3.20 12.81
CA LEU A 25 13.09 -2.10 12.17
C LEU A 25 13.45 -1.97 10.70
N VAL A 26 14.74 -1.97 10.36
CA VAL A 26 15.20 -1.92 8.95
C VAL A 26 14.67 -3.10 8.14
N LYS A 27 14.56 -4.29 8.75
CA LYS A 27 14.03 -5.49 8.10
C LYS A 27 12.51 -5.40 7.86
N LEU A 28 11.77 -4.82 8.80
CA LEU A 28 10.32 -4.70 8.74
C LEU A 28 9.87 -3.52 7.87
N PHE A 29 10.44 -2.35 8.11
CA PHE A 29 10.22 -1.13 7.34
C PHE A 29 11.29 -1.03 6.26
N GLN A 30 11.12 -1.84 5.22
CA GLN A 30 12.05 -2.13 4.13
C GLN A 30 12.70 -0.89 3.47
N GLN A 31 12.20 0.32 3.76
CA GLN A 31 12.71 1.60 3.28
C GLN A 31 12.81 2.61 4.43
N GLU A 32 14.03 3.05 4.72
CA GLU A 32 14.28 4.26 5.49
C GLU A 32 14.42 5.44 4.51
N ILE A 33 13.39 6.29 4.48
CA ILE A 33 13.32 7.40 3.53
C ILE A 33 13.71 8.68 4.26
N SER A 34 14.72 9.36 3.73
CA SER A 34 15.16 10.67 4.20
C SER A 34 14.43 11.78 3.45
N PRO A 35 14.23 12.97 4.08
CA PRO A 35 13.54 14.07 3.44
C PRO A 35 14.34 14.53 2.23
N SER A 36 13.68 14.56 1.07
CA SER A 36 14.29 14.99 -0.19
C SER A 36 14.29 16.51 -0.33
N SER A 37 13.24 17.15 0.17
CA SER A 37 13.15 18.61 0.26
C SER A 37 12.38 18.99 1.51
N GLU A 38 12.80 20.06 2.17
CA GLU A 38 12.12 20.61 3.34
C GLU A 38 12.15 22.13 3.25
N ILE A 39 10.98 22.75 3.39
CA ILE A 39 10.83 24.20 3.40
C ILE A 39 10.01 24.63 4.62
N ALA A 40 10.43 25.70 5.28
CA ALA A 40 9.64 26.30 6.35
C ALA A 40 8.61 27.26 5.74
N ALA A 41 7.34 27.09 6.10
CA ALA A 41 6.25 27.92 5.61
C ALA A 41 6.30 29.36 6.13
N SER A 42 6.90 29.55 7.31
CA SER A 42 7.15 30.88 7.86
C SER A 42 8.34 30.87 8.80
N LEU A 43 9.04 32.01 8.90
CA LEU A 43 10.05 32.25 9.95
C LEU A 43 9.41 32.41 11.34
N LYS A 44 8.10 32.69 11.39
CA LYS A 44 7.34 32.79 12.63
C LYS A 44 6.72 31.44 12.96
N ARG A 45 6.57 31.14 14.25
CA ARG A 45 5.85 29.92 14.70
C ARG A 45 4.46 29.88 14.07
N THR A 46 4.23 28.86 13.26
CA THR A 46 2.98 28.57 12.53
C THR A 46 2.86 27.06 12.37
N CYS A 47 1.65 26.56 12.23
CA CYS A 47 1.37 25.16 11.92
C CYS A 47 0.81 25.10 10.50
N GLY A 48 1.16 24.10 9.71
CA GLY A 48 0.37 23.78 8.50
C GLY A 48 -0.69 22.76 8.86
N LEU A 49 -1.95 23.14 8.67
CA LEU A 49 -3.12 22.39 9.10
C LEU A 49 -3.84 21.73 7.92
N HIS A 50 -3.73 22.31 6.73
CA HIS A 50 -4.35 21.79 5.52
C HIS A 50 -3.33 21.76 4.39
N ILE A 51 -3.41 20.72 3.58
CA ILE A 51 -2.56 20.52 2.41
C ILE A 51 -3.41 19.93 1.29
N ALA A 52 -3.19 20.41 0.08
CA ALA A 52 -3.79 19.88 -1.13
C ALA A 52 -2.79 19.98 -2.27
N GLN A 53 -2.86 19.00 -3.18
CA GLN A 53 -2.02 18.96 -4.37
C GLN A 53 -2.92 19.03 -5.60
N SER A 54 -2.49 19.76 -6.61
CA SER A 54 -3.15 19.84 -7.91
C SER A 54 -3.16 18.49 -8.63
N CYS A 55 -4.10 18.30 -9.55
CA CYS A 55 -4.21 17.06 -10.34
C CYS A 55 -3.01 16.81 -11.28
N GLU A 56 -2.23 17.84 -11.62
CA GLU A 56 -0.97 17.72 -12.36
C GLU A 56 0.24 17.44 -11.46
N TYR A 57 0.04 17.45 -10.14
CA TYR A 57 1.04 17.20 -9.09
C TYR A 57 2.18 18.23 -9.01
N ASP A 58 2.13 19.31 -9.78
CA ASP A 58 3.18 20.33 -9.85
C ASP A 58 3.01 21.44 -8.80
N THR A 59 1.78 21.67 -8.36
CA THR A 59 1.42 22.75 -7.44
C THR A 59 0.80 22.18 -6.17
N LEU A 60 1.20 22.75 -5.03
CA LEU A 60 0.81 22.38 -3.69
C LEU A 60 0.29 23.61 -2.95
N ALA A 61 -0.88 23.51 -2.35
CA ALA A 61 -1.48 24.55 -1.53
C ALA A 61 -1.42 24.15 -0.05
N VAL A 62 -0.99 25.07 0.81
CA VAL A 62 -0.85 24.83 2.25
C VAL A 62 -1.60 25.91 3.02
N GLY A 63 -2.58 25.48 3.82
CA GLY A 63 -3.32 26.32 4.75
C GLY A 63 -2.65 26.34 6.13
N LEU A 64 -2.27 27.52 6.59
CA LEU A 64 -1.55 27.73 7.84
C LEU A 64 -2.47 28.16 8.99
N SER A 65 -2.09 27.85 10.23
CA SER A 65 -2.77 28.31 11.45
C SER A 65 -2.78 29.84 11.63
N ARG A 66 -1.95 30.55 10.85
CA ARG A 66 -1.94 32.01 10.78
C ARG A 66 -2.97 32.60 9.81
N LYS A 67 -3.96 31.80 9.38
CA LYS A 67 -5.05 32.21 8.48
C LYS A 67 -4.49 32.65 7.13
N GLU A 68 -3.46 31.95 6.67
CA GLU A 68 -2.71 32.27 5.47
C GLU A 68 -2.68 31.04 4.58
N LEU A 69 -3.04 31.23 3.31
CA LEU A 69 -2.94 30.23 2.26
C LEU A 69 -1.70 30.54 1.41
N GLN A 70 -0.83 29.55 1.25
CA GLN A 70 0.40 29.68 0.48
C GLN A 70 0.48 28.60 -0.59
N LEU A 71 1.09 28.94 -1.73
CA LEU A 71 1.33 28.02 -2.83
C LEU A 71 2.81 27.64 -2.91
N TYR A 72 3.05 26.40 -3.28
CA TYR A 72 4.37 25.82 -3.47
C TYR A 72 4.38 25.05 -4.77
N ARG A 73 5.49 25.15 -5.50
CA ARG A 73 5.76 24.34 -6.67
C ARG A 73 6.60 23.13 -6.27
N VAL A 74 6.15 21.96 -6.70
CA VAL A 74 6.87 20.70 -6.63
C VAL A 74 7.59 20.52 -7.96
N ARG A 75 8.92 20.68 -7.97
CA ARG A 75 9.72 20.46 -9.18
C ARG A 75 9.85 18.96 -9.47
N GLU A 76 10.05 18.57 -10.73
CA GLU A 76 10.37 17.18 -11.11
C GLU A 76 11.61 16.63 -10.39
N SER A 77 12.53 17.52 -9.99
CA SER A 77 13.69 17.17 -9.16
C SER A 77 13.32 16.78 -7.72
N GLY A 78 12.05 16.89 -7.31
CA GLY A 78 11.56 16.69 -5.95
C GLY A 78 11.92 17.83 -4.99
N GLU A 79 12.23 19.01 -5.52
CA GLU A 79 12.46 20.21 -4.73
C GLU A 79 11.15 21.00 -4.56
N LEU A 80 10.90 21.46 -3.33
CA LEU A 80 9.81 22.36 -2.99
C LEU A 80 10.28 23.81 -3.13
N ALA A 81 9.56 24.61 -3.88
CA ALA A 81 9.81 26.05 -4.00
C ALA A 81 8.53 26.83 -3.69
N LEU A 82 8.63 27.86 -2.85
CA LEU A 82 7.50 28.76 -2.60
C LEU A 82 7.12 29.50 -3.89
N GLU A 83 5.84 29.45 -4.26
CA GLU A 83 5.29 30.11 -5.43
C GLU A 83 4.42 31.30 -4.99
N ASN A 84 4.75 32.51 -5.46
CA ASN A 84 3.92 33.72 -5.31
C ASN A 84 3.41 34.07 -3.90
N GLY A 85 4.17 33.81 -2.83
CA GLY A 85 3.85 34.31 -1.48
C GLY A 85 2.50 33.83 -0.93
N SER A 86 1.85 34.67 -0.12
CA SER A 86 0.49 34.40 0.39
C SER A 86 -0.53 34.60 -0.73
N LEU A 87 -1.23 33.55 -1.12
CA LEU A 87 -2.34 33.60 -2.07
C LEU A 87 -3.57 34.28 -1.46
N GLY A 88 -3.84 33.98 -0.18
CA GLY A 88 -4.96 34.53 0.56
C GLY A 88 -4.64 34.66 2.04
N ARG A 89 -5.20 35.69 2.67
CA ARG A 89 -5.12 35.90 4.12
C ARG A 89 -6.49 36.26 4.67
N TYR A 90 -6.93 35.51 5.66
CA TYR A 90 -8.32 35.51 6.12
C TYR A 90 -8.46 36.02 7.55
N GLU A 91 -9.68 36.44 7.89
CA GLU A 91 -10.03 36.90 9.24
C GLU A 91 -10.28 35.74 10.20
N SER A 92 -10.71 34.58 9.69
CA SER A 92 -10.97 33.35 10.44
C SER A 92 -10.03 32.20 10.06
N ALA A 93 -10.09 31.08 10.77
CA ALA A 93 -9.21 29.94 10.51
C ALA A 93 -9.58 29.26 9.19
N ILE A 94 -8.58 28.75 8.47
CA ILE A 94 -8.81 27.89 7.31
C ILE A 94 -9.28 26.54 7.83
N ARG A 95 -10.31 25.97 7.20
CA ARG A 95 -10.91 24.67 7.56
C ARG A 95 -10.81 23.63 6.45
N GLY A 96 -10.44 24.05 5.24
CA GLY A 96 -10.19 23.14 4.13
C GLY A 96 -9.60 23.87 2.94
N VAL A 97 -8.76 23.14 2.21
CA VAL A 97 -8.08 23.61 0.99
C VAL A 97 -8.11 22.46 0.01
N ARG A 98 -8.59 22.70 -1.21
CA ARG A 98 -8.73 21.66 -2.24
C ARG A 98 -8.58 22.25 -3.63
N PHE A 99 -7.86 21.53 -4.48
CA PHE A 99 -7.85 21.78 -5.91
C PHE A 99 -9.05 21.11 -6.56
N PHE A 100 -9.40 21.59 -7.75
CA PHE A 100 -10.35 20.92 -8.61
C PHE A 100 -9.72 19.64 -9.18
N ASN A 101 -10.54 18.62 -9.41
CA ASN A 101 -10.08 17.32 -9.88
C ASN A 101 -9.67 17.37 -11.35
N GLY A 102 -10.36 18.17 -12.17
CA GLY A 102 -10.14 18.32 -13.61
C GLY A 102 -9.34 19.56 -14.03
N ASP A 103 -9.32 20.63 -13.22
CA ASP A 103 -8.55 21.85 -13.51
C ASP A 103 -7.45 22.07 -12.46
N PRO A 104 -6.16 21.95 -12.83
CA PRO A 104 -5.06 22.16 -11.89
C PRO A 104 -4.95 23.61 -11.41
N ASN A 105 -5.61 24.55 -12.10
CA ASN A 105 -5.48 25.98 -11.82
C ASN A 105 -6.55 26.55 -10.90
N SER A 106 -7.60 25.76 -10.61
CA SER A 106 -8.70 26.18 -9.76
C SER A 106 -8.53 25.59 -8.38
N LEU A 107 -8.53 26.46 -7.37
CA LEU A 107 -8.35 26.11 -5.97
C LEU A 107 -9.45 26.79 -5.15
N PHE A 108 -10.05 26.08 -4.21
CA PHE A 108 -10.87 26.71 -3.19
C PHE A 108 -10.31 26.54 -1.78
N CYS A 109 -10.68 27.49 -0.92
CA CYS A 109 -10.32 27.54 0.48
C CYS A 109 -11.55 27.90 1.29
N CYS A 110 -11.93 27.03 2.23
CA CYS A 110 -13.01 27.32 3.16
C CYS A 110 -12.48 27.80 4.50
N THR A 111 -13.21 28.74 5.10
CA THR A 111 -12.86 29.39 6.35
C THR A 111 -13.95 29.18 7.40
N GLU A 112 -13.56 29.22 8.67
CA GLU A 112 -14.43 28.91 9.82
C GLU A 112 -15.62 29.85 9.94
N ASP A 113 -15.51 31.09 9.47
CA ASP A 113 -16.61 32.06 9.46
C ASP A 113 -17.71 31.73 8.45
N GLY A 114 -17.53 30.73 7.58
CA GLY A 114 -18.51 30.31 6.59
C GLY A 114 -18.23 30.77 5.16
N ASP A 115 -17.08 31.38 4.89
CA ASP A 115 -16.70 31.80 3.53
C ASP A 115 -15.96 30.69 2.78
N ILE A 116 -16.26 30.56 1.49
CA ILE A 116 -15.53 29.67 0.57
C ILE A 116 -14.98 30.50 -0.58
N HIS A 117 -13.67 30.70 -0.58
CA HIS A 117 -12.98 31.52 -1.57
C HIS A 117 -12.48 30.64 -2.72
N LEU A 118 -12.78 31.02 -3.97
CA LEU A 118 -12.34 30.37 -5.19
C LEU A 118 -11.26 31.21 -5.87
N TYR A 119 -10.10 30.60 -6.14
CA TYR A 119 -8.93 31.23 -6.73
C TYR A 119 -8.58 30.62 -8.09
N ASP A 120 -8.07 31.46 -8.98
CA ASP A 120 -7.30 31.04 -10.16
C ASP A 120 -5.81 31.26 -9.86
N ILE A 121 -5.08 30.17 -9.65
CA ILE A 121 -3.68 30.20 -9.20
C ILE A 121 -2.76 30.87 -10.22
N ARG A 122 -3.11 30.89 -11.51
CA ARG A 122 -2.28 31.50 -12.56
C ARG A 122 -2.25 33.02 -12.42
N THR A 123 -3.38 33.58 -12.00
CA THR A 123 -3.54 35.02 -11.78
C THR A 123 -3.27 35.41 -10.33
N GLY A 124 -3.28 34.44 -9.40
CA GLY A 124 -3.19 34.68 -7.97
C GLY A 124 -4.37 35.48 -7.42
N SER A 125 -5.48 35.55 -8.15
CA SER A 125 -6.64 36.38 -7.83
C SER A 125 -7.82 35.52 -7.42
N GLU A 126 -8.61 36.06 -6.50
CA GLU A 126 -9.89 35.50 -6.12
C GLU A 126 -10.90 35.72 -7.26
N VAL A 127 -11.45 34.62 -7.77
CA VAL A 127 -12.41 34.59 -8.89
C VAL A 127 -13.83 34.77 -8.38
N HIS A 128 -14.12 34.15 -7.24
CA HIS A 128 -15.44 34.18 -6.62
C HIS A 128 -15.35 33.82 -5.14
N HIS A 129 -16.41 34.16 -4.43
CA HIS A 129 -16.60 33.93 -3.01
C HIS A 129 -18.02 33.37 -2.84
N PHE A 130 -18.13 32.15 -2.31
CA PHE A 130 -19.41 31.55 -1.99
C PHE A 130 -19.74 31.81 -0.53
N GLU A 131 -20.98 32.21 -0.30
CA GLU A 131 -21.58 32.37 1.01
C GLU A 131 -22.96 31.72 1.02
N GLU A 132 -23.36 31.20 2.18
CA GLU A 132 -24.73 30.76 2.36
C GLU A 132 -25.67 31.98 2.40
N THR A 133 -26.64 32.04 1.49
CA THR A 133 -27.56 33.17 1.36
C THR A 133 -28.88 32.98 2.12
N SER A 134 -28.98 32.00 3.01
CA SER A 134 -30.20 31.74 3.76
C SER A 134 -30.46 32.82 4.83
N GLU A 135 -31.72 33.00 5.23
CA GLU A 135 -32.07 33.96 6.28
C GLU A 135 -31.52 33.48 7.64
N GLY A 136 -30.50 34.17 8.17
CA GLY A 136 -29.96 33.83 9.48
C GLY A 136 -28.56 34.36 9.74
N ALA A 137 -27.99 33.92 10.86
CA ALA A 137 -26.56 34.08 11.09
C ALA A 137 -25.80 33.12 10.17
N LYS A 138 -24.68 33.59 9.64
CA LYS A 138 -23.76 32.79 8.84
C LYS A 138 -23.28 31.58 9.65
N LYS A 139 -23.35 30.40 9.05
CA LYS A 139 -22.96 29.14 9.70
C LYS A 139 -21.45 28.99 9.69
N THR A 140 -20.92 28.47 10.79
CA THR A 140 -19.51 28.14 10.89
C THR A 140 -19.19 26.90 10.05
N ILE A 141 -18.10 26.91 9.29
CA ILE A 141 -17.69 25.74 8.49
C ILE A 141 -16.63 24.94 9.25
N SER A 142 -16.72 23.61 9.19
CA SER A 142 -15.76 22.68 9.79
C SER A 142 -14.86 21.99 8.77
N SER A 143 -15.39 21.67 7.59
CA SER A 143 -14.69 20.97 6.51
C SER A 143 -15.36 21.25 5.16
N CYS A 144 -14.65 21.02 4.06
CA CYS A 144 -15.18 21.23 2.72
C CYS A 144 -14.50 20.31 1.70
N ASP A 145 -15.25 19.91 0.67
CA ASP A 145 -14.77 19.09 -0.43
C ASP A 145 -15.60 19.34 -1.71
N ILE A 146 -15.09 18.89 -2.87
CA ILE A 146 -15.74 19.05 -4.17
C ILE A 146 -15.91 17.71 -4.86
N ASN A 147 -17.02 17.53 -5.58
CA ASN A 147 -17.29 16.29 -6.28
C ASN A 147 -16.35 16.06 -7.47
N GLN A 148 -16.25 14.81 -7.91
CA GLN A 148 -15.32 14.42 -8.98
C GLN A 148 -15.53 15.17 -10.31
N SER A 149 -16.73 15.72 -10.52
CA SER A 149 -17.06 16.52 -11.73
C SER A 149 -16.72 18.01 -11.62
N ASP A 150 -16.24 18.46 -10.45
CA ASP A 150 -15.99 19.86 -10.09
C ASP A 150 -17.20 20.80 -10.20
N ARG A 151 -18.41 20.24 -10.04
CA ARG A 151 -19.66 21.02 -10.17
C ARG A 151 -20.30 21.36 -8.85
N VAL A 152 -20.25 20.42 -7.92
CA VAL A 152 -20.91 20.54 -6.63
C VAL A 152 -19.85 20.57 -5.55
N LEU A 153 -19.85 21.64 -4.77
CA LEU A 153 -19.05 21.78 -3.57
C LEU A 153 -19.93 21.56 -2.35
N CYS A 154 -19.42 20.82 -1.37
CA CYS A 154 -20.05 20.63 -0.07
C CYS A 154 -19.17 21.21 1.03
N ALA A 155 -19.77 21.98 1.93
CA ALA A 155 -19.15 22.43 3.16
C ALA A 155 -19.99 21.98 4.35
N SER A 156 -19.36 21.39 5.36
CA SER A 156 -20.02 21.02 6.59
C SER A 156 -19.92 22.11 7.65
N SER A 157 -20.86 22.11 8.59
CA SER A 157 -20.86 23.03 9.72
C SER A 157 -20.60 22.34 11.06
N GLU A 158 -20.12 23.12 12.03
CA GLU A 158 -20.27 22.79 13.45
C GLU A 158 -21.75 22.96 13.84
N VAL A 159 -22.13 22.49 15.03
CA VAL A 159 -23.46 22.66 15.61
C VAL A 159 -23.72 24.15 15.80
N GLN A 160 -24.78 24.62 15.16
CA GLN A 160 -25.19 26.00 15.22
C GLN A 160 -25.96 26.28 16.52
N LYS A 161 -26.25 27.56 16.81
CA LYS A 161 -26.91 27.95 18.08
C LYS A 161 -28.30 27.36 18.30
N ASN A 162 -28.96 26.94 17.23
CA ASN A 162 -30.24 26.22 17.25
C ASN A 162 -30.11 24.73 17.61
N GLY A 163 -28.88 24.18 17.63
CA GLY A 163 -28.61 22.77 17.92
C GLY A 163 -28.46 21.89 16.67
N ASP A 164 -28.58 22.47 15.48
CA ASP A 164 -28.50 21.71 14.22
C ASP A 164 -27.12 21.85 13.58
N SER A 165 -26.66 20.79 12.92
CA SER A 165 -25.49 20.79 12.05
C SER A 165 -25.93 20.73 10.59
N PHE A 166 -25.12 21.25 9.66
CA PHE A 166 -25.53 21.44 8.28
C PHE A 166 -24.48 20.93 7.29
N LEU A 167 -24.93 20.29 6.22
CA LEU A 167 -24.16 20.07 5.00
C LEU A 167 -24.67 21.06 3.95
N LEU A 168 -23.84 22.05 3.59
CA LEU A 168 -24.16 23.14 2.67
C LEU A 168 -23.65 22.80 1.27
N PHE A 169 -24.53 22.86 0.26
CA PHE A 169 -24.19 22.55 -1.13
C PHE A 169 -24.18 23.82 -1.99
N PHE A 170 -23.20 23.91 -2.88
CA PHE A 170 -23.00 25.04 -3.78
C PHE A 170 -22.73 24.54 -5.21
N ASP A 171 -23.32 25.20 -6.21
CA ASP A 171 -22.97 24.98 -7.61
C ASP A 171 -21.83 25.91 -8.01
N VAL A 172 -20.72 25.31 -8.40
CA VAL A 172 -19.49 26.02 -8.75
C VAL A 172 -19.63 26.80 -10.06
N ARG A 173 -20.40 26.27 -11.02
CA ARG A 173 -20.57 26.87 -12.34
C ARG A 173 -21.57 28.01 -12.33
N GLU A 174 -22.71 27.81 -11.66
CA GLU A 174 -23.77 28.80 -11.54
C GLU A 174 -23.49 29.84 -10.46
N ARG A 175 -22.52 29.58 -9.58
CA ARG A 175 -22.10 30.47 -8.49
C ARG A 175 -23.24 30.77 -7.53
N ASN A 176 -24.00 29.73 -7.18
CA ASN A 176 -25.15 29.84 -6.31
C ASN A 176 -25.12 28.78 -5.20
N TYR A 177 -25.84 29.10 -4.14
CA TYR A 177 -26.14 28.18 -3.06
C TYR A 177 -27.30 27.28 -3.48
N LEU A 178 -27.11 25.95 -3.40
CA LEU A 178 -28.09 24.95 -3.84
C LEU A 178 -29.06 24.56 -2.73
N GLY A 179 -28.60 24.58 -1.48
CA GLY A 179 -29.39 24.15 -0.32
C GLY A 179 -28.54 23.43 0.71
N CYS A 180 -29.19 22.82 1.69
CA CYS A 180 -28.51 22.08 2.75
C CYS A 180 -29.26 20.83 3.19
N TYR A 181 -28.51 19.94 3.83
CA TYR A 181 -29.03 18.86 4.67
C TYR A 181 -28.79 19.22 6.13
N TRP A 182 -29.74 18.93 7.01
CA TRP A 182 -29.66 19.35 8.43
C TRP A 182 -30.20 18.32 9.42
N GLU A 183 -30.72 17.18 8.97
CA GLU A 183 -31.22 16.11 9.83
C GLU A 183 -30.26 14.90 9.87
N CYS A 184 -29.10 15.03 9.23
CA CYS A 184 -28.12 13.94 9.10
C CYS A 184 -27.27 13.68 10.36
N HIS A 185 -26.90 14.72 11.11
CA HIS A 185 -25.98 14.61 12.25
C HIS A 185 -26.46 15.41 13.45
N SER A 186 -26.25 14.85 14.64
CA SER A 186 -26.68 15.46 15.91
C SER A 186 -25.58 16.25 16.63
N ASP A 187 -24.34 16.16 16.14
CA ASP A 187 -23.17 16.84 16.69
C ASP A 187 -22.28 17.36 15.55
N ASP A 188 -21.18 18.03 15.89
CA ASP A 188 -20.26 18.69 14.95
C ASP A 188 -19.84 17.74 13.83
N ILE A 189 -20.09 18.12 12.58
CA ILE A 189 -19.62 17.36 11.42
C ILE A 189 -18.12 17.65 11.29
N THR A 190 -17.27 16.64 11.43
CA THR A 190 -15.82 16.82 11.44
C THR A 190 -15.23 16.84 10.05
N HIS A 191 -15.70 15.96 9.17
CA HIS A 191 -15.16 15.81 7.81
C HIS A 191 -16.22 15.47 6.79
N VAL A 192 -15.97 15.95 5.57
CA VAL A 192 -16.76 15.66 4.38
C VAL A 192 -15.83 15.23 3.25
N ARG A 193 -16.23 14.20 2.50
CA ARG A 193 -15.43 13.63 1.41
C ARG A 193 -16.30 13.14 0.26
N PHE A 194 -16.08 13.68 -0.93
CA PHE A 194 -16.65 13.13 -2.15
C PHE A 194 -15.92 11.88 -2.59
N HIS A 195 -16.65 10.98 -3.24
CA HIS A 195 -16.09 9.78 -3.81
C HIS A 195 -15.15 10.12 -4.99
N PRO A 196 -13.95 9.52 -5.08
CA PRO A 196 -12.91 9.92 -6.03
C PRO A 196 -13.19 9.59 -7.50
N THR A 197 -14.20 8.75 -7.79
CA THR A 197 -14.56 8.37 -9.17
C THR A 197 -16.04 8.62 -9.48
N ASN A 198 -16.95 8.23 -8.59
CA ASN A 198 -18.37 8.54 -8.65
C ASN A 198 -18.68 10.00 -8.21
N PRO A 199 -19.14 10.90 -9.10
CA PRO A 199 -19.44 12.29 -8.75
C PRO A 199 -20.71 12.48 -7.92
N ASP A 200 -21.57 11.46 -7.83
CA ASP A 200 -22.85 11.53 -7.13
C ASP A 200 -22.76 10.98 -5.70
N LEU A 201 -21.67 10.29 -5.34
CA LEU A 201 -21.50 9.66 -4.03
C LEU A 201 -20.63 10.52 -3.12
N PHE A 202 -21.06 10.66 -1.86
CA PHE A 202 -20.43 11.53 -0.88
C PHE A 202 -20.57 10.96 0.53
N ALA A 203 -19.60 11.22 1.42
CA ALA A 203 -19.66 10.83 2.82
C ALA A 203 -19.43 12.01 3.76
N SER A 204 -20.16 12.04 4.87
CA SER A 204 -19.93 12.93 6.01
C SER A 204 -19.66 12.12 7.28
N ALA A 205 -18.87 12.69 8.18
CA ALA A 205 -18.57 12.11 9.48
C ALA A 205 -18.71 13.16 10.59
N SER A 206 -19.12 12.72 11.77
CA SER A 206 -19.40 13.62 12.90
C SER A 206 -18.82 13.10 14.22
N VAL A 207 -18.75 14.01 15.19
CA VAL A 207 -18.47 13.72 16.60
C VAL A 207 -19.52 12.80 17.22
N ASP A 208 -20.73 12.73 16.65
CA ASP A 208 -21.79 11.81 17.08
C ASP A 208 -21.45 10.31 16.87
N GLY A 209 -20.34 10.02 16.21
CA GLY A 209 -19.88 8.66 15.94
C GLY A 209 -20.56 8.00 14.74
N LEU A 210 -21.21 8.79 13.88
CA LEU A 210 -21.85 8.31 12.66
C LEU A 210 -21.06 8.74 11.41
N ILE A 211 -21.04 7.87 10.42
CA ILE A 211 -20.69 8.20 9.03
C ILE A 211 -21.93 8.01 8.18
N ASN A 212 -22.34 9.05 7.47
CA ASN A 212 -23.45 8.98 6.54
C ASN A 212 -22.94 9.04 5.10
N VAL A 213 -23.45 8.16 4.25
CA VAL A 213 -23.15 8.12 2.82
C VAL A 213 -24.37 8.55 2.04
N PHE A 214 -24.19 9.51 1.14
CA PHE A 214 -25.24 10.14 0.36
C PHE A 214 -25.03 9.96 -1.13
N ASP A 215 -26.14 9.79 -1.85
CA ASP A 215 -26.24 9.94 -3.28
C ASP A 215 -26.92 11.26 -3.61
N ILE A 216 -26.10 12.26 -3.98
CA ILE A 216 -26.55 13.62 -4.28
C ILE A 216 -27.28 13.75 -5.62
N SER A 217 -27.46 12.65 -6.39
CA SER A 217 -28.35 12.64 -7.55
C SER A 217 -29.83 12.67 -7.16
N LYS A 218 -30.14 12.41 -5.89
CA LYS A 218 -31.51 12.38 -5.35
C LYS A 218 -31.98 13.79 -4.99
N LEU A 219 -33.31 13.97 -4.97
CA LEU A 219 -33.94 15.29 -4.82
C LEU A 219 -34.10 15.74 -3.36
N THR A 220 -34.15 14.80 -2.42
CA THR A 220 -34.42 15.05 -0.99
C THR A 220 -33.32 14.43 -0.14
N GLU A 221 -33.12 14.97 1.06
CA GLU A 221 -32.15 14.45 2.05
C GLU A 221 -32.44 12.99 2.41
N ASP A 222 -33.71 12.67 2.69
CA ASP A 222 -34.14 11.31 3.07
C ASP A 222 -33.85 10.27 1.97
N ASP A 223 -34.02 10.63 0.70
CA ASP A 223 -33.73 9.72 -0.41
C ASP A 223 -32.23 9.69 -0.75
N ALA A 224 -31.51 10.79 -0.46
CA ALA A 224 -30.07 10.89 -0.71
C ALA A 224 -29.27 10.06 0.29
N MET A 225 -29.65 10.01 1.56
CA MET A 225 -28.95 9.24 2.58
C MET A 225 -29.13 7.74 2.36
N GLN A 226 -28.09 7.07 1.88
CA GLN A 226 -28.13 5.63 1.55
C GLN A 226 -27.73 4.75 2.72
N TYR A 227 -26.64 5.12 3.40
CA TYR A 227 -26.02 4.28 4.42
C TYR A 227 -25.61 5.11 5.63
N CYS A 228 -25.72 4.51 6.81
CA CYS A 228 -25.30 5.09 8.08
C CYS A 228 -24.48 4.05 8.84
N PHE A 229 -23.22 4.38 9.13
CA PHE A 229 -22.31 3.53 9.90
C PHE A 229 -22.20 4.07 11.32
N ASN A 230 -22.40 3.21 12.31
CA ASN A 230 -22.20 3.55 13.72
C ASN A 230 -20.82 3.07 14.20
N ILE A 231 -19.97 4.02 14.53
CA ILE A 231 -18.59 3.84 15.02
C ILE A 231 -18.57 3.93 16.56
N GLU A 232 -19.63 4.44 17.18
CA GLU A 232 -19.80 4.66 18.63
C GLU A 232 -18.82 5.66 19.27
N THR A 233 -17.82 6.13 18.52
CA THR A 233 -16.77 7.05 18.96
C THR A 233 -16.66 8.21 17.99
N ALA A 234 -16.41 9.42 18.50
CA ALA A 234 -16.22 10.62 17.70
C ALA A 234 -15.17 10.44 16.59
N ILE A 235 -15.54 10.77 15.37
CA ILE A 235 -14.72 10.58 14.18
C ILE A 235 -13.91 11.84 13.89
N ASP A 236 -12.60 11.69 13.68
CA ASP A 236 -11.71 12.80 13.35
C ASP A 236 -11.60 13.03 11.84
N ALA A 237 -11.43 11.95 11.07
CA ALA A 237 -11.26 12.02 9.62
C ALA A 237 -11.82 10.79 8.90
N ILE A 238 -12.19 10.95 7.63
CA ILE A 238 -12.64 9.88 6.74
C ILE A 238 -11.90 9.90 5.40
N ASN A 239 -11.84 8.75 4.74
CA ASN A 239 -11.30 8.64 3.39
C ASN A 239 -11.95 7.48 2.61
N TRP A 240 -12.00 7.64 1.29
CA TRP A 240 -12.49 6.63 0.35
C TRP A 240 -11.34 5.76 -0.15
N HIS A 241 -11.61 4.47 -0.27
CA HIS A 241 -10.72 3.48 -0.89
C HIS A 241 -11.52 2.64 -1.87
N SER A 242 -10.86 2.15 -2.92
CA SER A 242 -11.45 1.17 -3.82
C SER A 242 -10.59 -0.08 -3.79
N ASP A 243 -11.17 -1.21 -3.40
CA ASP A 243 -10.50 -2.52 -3.43
C ASP A 243 -10.11 -2.89 -4.87
N PRO A 244 -9.11 -3.76 -5.14
CA PRO A 244 -8.78 -4.18 -6.51
C PRO A 244 -9.95 -4.88 -7.23
N THR A 245 -10.95 -5.33 -6.49
CA THR A 245 -12.22 -5.88 -7.01
C THR A 245 -13.22 -4.81 -7.48
N GLY A 246 -12.95 -3.54 -7.21
CA GLY A 246 -13.83 -2.41 -7.52
C GLY A 246 -14.86 -2.08 -6.45
N ARG A 247 -14.74 -2.65 -5.24
CA ARG A 247 -15.63 -2.34 -4.11
C ARG A 247 -15.23 -1.04 -3.43
N ASP A 248 -16.23 -0.23 -3.11
CA ASP A 248 -16.03 1.03 -2.39
C ASP A 248 -15.96 0.77 -0.89
N LEU A 249 -14.87 1.23 -0.29
CA LEU A 249 -14.60 1.14 1.14
C LEU A 249 -14.46 2.54 1.71
N VAL A 250 -14.97 2.74 2.93
CA VAL A 250 -14.75 3.96 3.71
C VAL A 250 -13.91 3.62 4.92
N SER A 251 -12.78 4.31 5.07
CA SER A 251 -12.04 4.30 6.32
C SER A 251 -12.37 5.52 7.16
N CYS A 252 -12.33 5.35 8.47
CA CYS A 252 -12.40 6.46 9.41
C CYS A 252 -11.34 6.34 10.50
N VAL A 253 -10.78 7.48 10.87
CA VAL A 253 -9.90 7.64 12.02
C VAL A 253 -10.69 8.31 13.11
N THR A 254 -10.77 7.68 14.28
CA THR A 254 -11.45 8.26 15.45
C THR A 254 -10.55 9.25 16.18
N THR A 255 -11.15 10.08 17.03
CA THR A 255 -10.41 10.97 17.94
C THR A 255 -9.49 10.21 18.91
N THR A 256 -9.77 8.92 19.15
CA THR A 256 -8.92 8.01 19.93
C THR A 256 -7.79 7.38 19.11
N ASN A 257 -7.62 7.75 17.84
CA ASN A 257 -6.64 7.18 16.90
C ASN A 257 -6.84 5.70 16.60
N ASP A 258 -8.10 5.24 16.63
CA ASP A 258 -8.49 3.94 16.09
C ASP A 258 -8.82 4.10 14.60
N LEU A 259 -8.58 3.05 13.82
CA LEU A 259 -8.89 3.01 12.39
C LEU A 259 -9.96 1.94 12.14
N HIS A 260 -11.09 2.36 11.59
CA HIS A 260 -12.14 1.46 11.14
C HIS A 260 -12.20 1.47 9.61
N LEU A 261 -12.60 0.34 9.03
CA LEU A 261 -12.80 0.17 7.60
C LEU A 261 -14.13 -0.55 7.36
N TYR A 262 -14.99 0.06 6.56
CA TYR A 262 -16.32 -0.46 6.21
C TYR A 262 -16.44 -0.63 4.69
N ASP A 263 -17.17 -1.66 4.30
CA ASP A 263 -17.59 -1.89 2.91
C ASP A 263 -18.94 -1.21 2.71
N VAL A 264 -19.02 -0.34 1.69
CA VAL A 264 -20.15 0.58 1.55
C VAL A 264 -21.40 -0.14 1.06
N GLU A 265 -21.25 -1.09 0.13
CA GLU A 265 -22.36 -1.82 -0.46
C GLU A 265 -22.95 -2.85 0.51
N SER A 266 -22.10 -3.62 1.19
CA SER A 266 -22.54 -4.65 2.16
C SER A 266 -22.87 -4.11 3.55
N GLN A 267 -22.41 -2.91 3.87
CA GLN A 267 -22.46 -2.28 5.20
C GLN A 267 -21.66 -3.01 6.28
N ASP A 268 -20.82 -3.98 5.88
CA ASP A 268 -20.07 -4.79 6.83
C ASP A 268 -18.80 -4.08 7.30
N SER A 269 -18.47 -4.26 8.58
CA SER A 269 -17.15 -3.90 9.10
C SER A 269 -16.10 -4.86 8.52
N VAL A 270 -15.20 -4.31 7.70
CA VAL A 270 -14.13 -5.07 7.06
C VAL A 270 -13.00 -5.30 8.05
N ALA A 271 -12.54 -4.23 8.71
CA ALA A 271 -11.45 -4.29 9.67
C ALA A 271 -11.59 -3.18 10.74
N LEU A 272 -11.12 -3.50 11.94
CA LEU A 272 -11.00 -2.59 13.07
C LEU A 272 -9.57 -2.73 13.62
N PHE A 273 -8.85 -1.61 13.65
CA PHE A 273 -7.54 -1.52 14.25
C PHE A 273 -7.57 -0.50 15.38
N ASN A 274 -7.46 -1.00 16.61
CA ASN A 274 -7.36 -0.09 17.74
C ASN A 274 -5.96 0.56 17.78
N ARG A 275 -5.85 1.65 18.52
CA ARG A 275 -4.62 2.42 18.69
C ARG A 275 -3.45 1.55 19.12
N GLU A 276 -3.69 0.57 20.00
CA GLU A 276 -2.67 -0.36 20.45
C GLU A 276 -2.16 -1.24 19.30
N GLN A 277 -3.04 -1.84 18.50
CA GLN A 277 -2.67 -2.67 17.34
C GLN A 277 -1.88 -1.85 16.31
N ILE A 278 -2.28 -0.60 16.07
CA ILE A 278 -1.54 0.32 15.19
C ILE A 278 -0.15 0.60 15.77
N THR A 279 -0.05 0.88 17.08
CA THR A 279 1.22 1.13 17.78
C THR A 279 2.16 -0.08 17.71
N HIS A 280 1.63 -1.28 17.93
CA HIS A 280 2.39 -2.54 17.81
C HIS A 280 2.85 -2.76 16.37
N SER A 281 2.00 -2.48 15.38
CA SER A 281 2.34 -2.56 13.95
C SER A 281 3.42 -1.54 13.58
N MET A 282 3.38 -0.35 14.16
CA MET A 282 4.45 0.65 14.06
C MET A 282 5.73 0.25 14.81
N ARG A 283 5.72 -0.82 15.62
CA ARG A 283 6.84 -1.20 16.51
C ARG A 283 7.21 -0.11 17.51
N ARG A 284 6.22 0.53 18.13
CA ARG A 284 6.40 1.51 19.22
C ARG A 284 5.91 0.96 20.56
N THR A 285 6.43 1.49 21.66
CA THR A 285 6.09 1.04 23.02
C THR A 285 4.91 1.80 23.61
N SER A 286 4.72 3.07 23.25
CA SER A 286 3.70 3.93 23.84
C SER A 286 2.49 4.06 22.93
N SER A 287 1.37 3.43 23.30
CA SER A 287 0.11 3.63 22.58
C SER A 287 -0.43 5.04 22.79
N ILE A 288 -0.21 5.66 23.96
CA ILE A 288 -0.70 7.01 24.27
C ILE A 288 -0.02 8.12 23.45
N ASP A 289 1.13 7.82 22.84
CA ASP A 289 1.82 8.75 21.93
C ASP A 289 1.51 8.46 20.46
N CYS A 290 0.90 7.32 20.11
CA CYS A 290 0.58 6.97 18.73
C CYS A 290 -0.44 7.93 18.12
N ASN A 291 -0.16 8.44 16.92
CA ASN A 291 -0.97 9.41 16.20
C ASN A 291 -1.18 8.95 14.76
N VAL A 292 -2.41 8.63 14.39
CA VAL A 292 -2.78 8.31 13.00
C VAL A 292 -2.98 9.63 12.26
N VAL A 293 -2.18 9.88 11.24
CA VAL A 293 -2.25 11.12 10.44
C VAL A 293 -3.35 11.03 9.39
N GLY A 294 -3.59 9.83 8.84
CA GLY A 294 -4.60 9.59 7.82
C GLY A 294 -4.27 8.38 6.97
N THR A 295 -5.14 8.09 6.00
CA THR A 295 -4.98 7.00 5.03
C THR A 295 -4.76 7.55 3.62
N HIS A 296 -4.03 6.81 2.79
CA HIS A 296 -3.69 7.20 1.42
C HIS A 296 -3.80 6.01 0.47
N ASN A 297 -4.36 6.25 -0.72
CA ASN A 297 -4.52 5.23 -1.74
C ASN A 297 -3.24 5.00 -2.55
N TYR A 298 -2.98 3.73 -2.87
CA TYR A 298 -2.11 3.33 -3.96
C TYR A 298 -2.93 3.24 -5.25
N GLY A 299 -2.32 3.51 -6.41
CA GLY A 299 -2.98 3.43 -7.71
C GLY A 299 -3.38 2.00 -8.14
N ASN A 300 -3.07 0.99 -7.33
CA ASN A 300 -3.40 -0.42 -7.55
C ASN A 300 -4.62 -0.91 -6.75
N GLY A 301 -5.35 -0.01 -6.07
CA GLY A 301 -6.50 -0.37 -5.23
C GLY A 301 -6.15 -0.85 -3.81
N SER A 302 -4.87 -0.80 -3.43
CA SER A 302 -4.46 -0.92 -2.02
C SER A 302 -4.40 0.47 -1.38
N PHE A 303 -4.28 0.53 -0.06
CA PHE A 303 -4.04 1.78 0.67
C PHE A 303 -3.08 1.54 1.84
N PHE A 304 -2.57 2.63 2.38
CA PHE A 304 -1.73 2.61 3.58
C PHE A 304 -2.19 3.65 4.59
N VAL A 305 -1.83 3.40 5.84
CA VAL A 305 -2.05 4.29 6.98
C VAL A 305 -0.75 5.01 7.26
N LEU A 306 -0.76 6.34 7.28
CA LEU A 306 0.35 7.14 7.77
C LEU A 306 0.15 7.38 9.27
N ALA A 307 1.11 6.93 10.08
CA ALA A 307 1.05 7.08 11.53
C ALA A 307 2.41 7.54 12.08
N GLY A 308 2.37 8.35 13.14
CA GLY A 308 3.54 8.89 13.81
C GLY A 308 3.42 8.77 15.33
N SER A 309 4.43 9.28 16.04
CA SER A 309 4.39 9.40 17.49
C SER A 309 4.42 10.87 17.90
N ASN A 310 3.53 11.29 18.79
CA ASN A 310 3.51 12.64 19.36
C ASN A 310 4.68 12.86 20.34
N PHE A 311 5.35 11.80 20.78
CA PHE A 311 6.51 11.87 21.64
C PHE A 311 7.63 12.72 21.00
N ASN A 312 8.35 13.47 21.84
CA ASN A 312 9.39 14.41 21.39
C ASN A 312 8.94 15.35 20.25
N LYS A 313 7.65 15.71 20.21
CA LYS A 313 7.04 16.59 19.20
C LYS A 313 7.08 16.01 17.78
N GLY A 314 6.84 14.72 17.61
CA GLY A 314 6.78 14.10 16.27
C GLY A 314 8.11 13.69 15.68
N LYS A 315 9.22 13.96 16.37
CA LYS A 315 10.57 13.82 15.78
C LYS A 315 11.06 12.38 15.66
N GLU A 316 10.51 11.50 16.47
CA GLU A 316 11.05 10.15 16.67
C GLU A 316 10.51 9.16 15.65
N CYS A 317 9.25 9.30 15.23
CA CYS A 317 8.60 8.29 14.41
C CYS A 317 7.55 8.88 13.47
N LEU A 318 7.70 8.55 12.19
CA LEU A 318 6.70 8.68 11.14
C LEU A 318 6.85 7.45 10.24
N ARG A 319 5.81 6.62 10.14
CA ARG A 319 5.84 5.33 9.44
C ARG A 319 4.55 5.11 8.66
N THR A 320 4.64 4.33 7.59
CA THR A 320 3.46 3.83 6.89
C THR A 320 3.20 2.37 7.23
N LEU A 321 1.93 2.03 7.32
CA LEU A 321 1.44 0.67 7.49
C LEU A 321 0.55 0.34 6.30
N ARG A 322 0.95 -0.62 5.47
CA ARG A 322 0.14 -1.07 4.33
C ARG A 322 -0.99 -1.94 4.84
N TYR A 323 -2.20 -1.66 4.39
CA TYR A 323 -3.34 -2.55 4.62
C TYR A 323 -3.25 -3.75 3.67
N ASP A 324 -3.31 -4.94 4.25
CA ASP A 324 -3.36 -6.21 3.51
C ASP A 324 -4.26 -7.20 4.28
N ASN A 325 -5.39 -7.59 3.69
CA ASN A 325 -6.29 -8.63 4.21
C ASN A 325 -6.57 -8.54 5.72
N LYS A 326 -7.13 -7.42 6.18
CA LYS A 326 -7.44 -7.14 7.60
C LYS A 326 -6.23 -7.09 8.53
N CYS A 327 -5.02 -6.96 7.99
CA CYS A 327 -3.79 -6.72 8.74
C CYS A 327 -3.15 -5.40 8.33
N LEU A 328 -2.45 -4.76 9.28
CA LEU A 328 -1.57 -3.63 9.02
C LEU A 328 -0.12 -4.09 9.05
N LEU A 329 0.52 -4.05 7.89
CA LEU A 329 1.90 -4.49 7.71
C LEU A 329 2.85 -3.29 7.69
N PRO A 330 3.97 -3.33 8.43
CA PRO A 330 5.07 -2.37 8.26
C PRO A 330 5.44 -2.16 6.79
N ASP A 331 5.55 -0.91 6.37
CA ASP A 331 5.85 -0.56 4.96
C ASP A 331 7.08 0.33 4.86
N ARG A 332 6.98 1.62 5.20
CA ARG A 332 8.10 2.58 5.11
C ARG A 332 8.31 3.32 6.42
N SER A 333 9.56 3.70 6.70
CA SER A 333 9.92 4.58 7.82
C SER A 333 10.50 5.89 7.30
N PHE A 334 9.94 7.00 7.74
CA PHE A 334 10.31 8.35 7.31
C PHE A 334 11.18 9.00 8.38
N ASN A 335 12.49 8.89 8.18
CA ASN A 335 13.47 9.47 9.07
C ASN A 335 13.58 10.98 8.84
N GLY A 336 14.06 11.71 9.85
CA GLY A 336 14.30 13.15 9.74
C GLY A 336 13.04 14.02 9.81
N ASN A 337 11.87 13.44 10.14
CA ASN A 337 10.69 14.22 10.50
C ASN A 337 11.00 15.07 11.76
N LYS A 338 10.55 16.32 11.78
CA LYS A 338 10.89 17.28 12.83
C LYS A 338 9.68 17.82 13.60
N GLN A 339 8.49 17.29 13.32
CA GLN A 339 7.22 17.85 13.81
C GLN A 339 6.11 16.80 13.92
N ILE A 340 5.08 17.09 14.70
CA ILE A 340 3.82 16.34 14.65
C ILE A 340 3.14 16.68 13.33
N VAL A 341 2.96 15.67 12.47
CA VAL A 341 2.29 15.82 11.18
C VAL A 341 0.79 15.94 11.40
N ARG A 342 0.18 16.96 10.78
CA ARG A 342 -1.27 17.24 10.86
C ARG A 342 -1.99 17.00 9.55
N ALA A 343 -1.29 17.15 8.43
CA ALA A 343 -1.88 16.93 7.13
C ALA A 343 -0.84 16.40 6.16
N SER A 344 -1.26 15.54 5.25
CA SER A 344 -0.39 14.91 4.26
C SER A 344 -1.12 14.70 2.94
N VAL A 345 -0.36 14.66 1.85
CA VAL A 345 -0.79 14.20 0.53
C VAL A 345 0.21 13.17 0.01
N TYR A 346 -0.31 12.21 -0.73
CA TYR A 346 0.48 11.20 -1.41
C TYR A 346 0.22 11.27 -2.92
N ASN A 347 1.30 11.41 -3.69
CA ASN A 347 1.28 11.32 -5.14
C ASN A 347 1.75 9.92 -5.54
N ASP A 348 0.84 9.09 -6.03
CA ASP A 348 1.14 7.74 -6.48
C ASP A 348 1.96 7.71 -7.79
N LYS A 349 1.76 8.67 -8.69
CA LYS A 349 2.45 8.73 -9.99
C LYS A 349 3.97 8.92 -9.83
N ASP A 350 4.36 9.88 -9.00
CA ASP A 350 5.79 10.18 -8.75
C ASP A 350 6.32 9.54 -7.46
N GLN A 351 5.45 8.85 -6.72
CA GLN A 351 5.73 8.23 -5.42
C GLN A 351 6.28 9.26 -4.44
N TYR A 352 5.60 10.39 -4.26
CA TYR A 352 5.98 11.42 -3.29
C TYR A 352 5.00 11.44 -2.12
N LEU A 353 5.54 11.44 -0.90
CA LEU A 353 4.78 11.81 0.28
C LEU A 353 5.15 13.25 0.64
N ILE A 354 4.15 14.12 0.79
CA ILE A 354 4.36 15.49 1.28
C ILE A 354 3.53 15.66 2.54
N ALA A 355 4.14 16.16 3.59
CA ALA A 355 3.45 16.36 4.86
C ALA A 355 3.80 17.69 5.51
N THR A 356 2.84 18.21 6.27
CA THR A 356 2.98 19.43 7.05
C THR A 356 2.42 19.24 8.45
N GLY A 357 2.87 20.07 9.40
CA GLY A 357 2.55 19.86 10.81
C GLY A 357 2.75 21.09 11.69
N GLU A 358 2.92 20.84 12.99
CA GLU A 358 2.92 21.85 14.04
C GLU A 358 4.12 22.81 14.05
N CYS A 359 5.22 22.44 13.36
CA CYS A 359 6.38 23.32 13.24
C CYS A 359 6.31 24.20 11.97
N GLY A 360 5.28 24.02 11.14
CA GLY A 360 5.15 24.75 9.88
C GLY A 360 6.23 24.39 8.88
N LEU A 361 6.78 23.18 8.98
CA LEU A 361 7.66 22.62 7.96
C LEU A 361 6.80 21.90 6.92
N ILE A 362 7.16 22.03 5.66
CA ILE A 362 6.58 21.25 4.56
C ILE A 362 7.72 20.37 4.07
N THR A 363 7.57 19.08 4.29
CA THR A 363 8.60 18.09 4.02
C THR A 363 8.11 17.15 2.94
N LEU A 364 8.94 16.95 1.92
CA LEU A 364 8.72 16.03 0.81
C LEU A 364 9.70 14.88 0.92
N TRP A 365 9.17 13.66 0.84
CA TRP A 365 9.93 12.42 0.76
C TRP A 365 9.69 11.76 -0.58
N LYS A 366 10.78 11.46 -1.30
CA LYS A 366 10.74 10.59 -2.48
C LYS A 366 10.64 9.15 -2.02
N CYS A 367 9.49 8.54 -2.26
CA CYS A 367 9.25 7.12 -2.02
C CYS A 367 9.62 6.24 -3.23
N ARG A 368 10.23 6.85 -4.26
CA ARG A 368 10.70 6.18 -5.47
C ARG A 368 11.93 5.32 -5.18
N MET A 369 11.95 4.12 -5.73
CA MET A 369 13.14 3.27 -5.80
C MET A 369 14.16 3.90 -6.75
N ASP A 370 15.03 4.79 -6.26
CA ASP A 370 16.28 5.07 -6.98
C ASP A 370 17.16 3.82 -6.84
N GLY A 371 17.56 3.26 -7.99
CA GLY A 371 18.27 1.99 -8.07
C GLY A 371 19.54 1.96 -7.24
N THR A 372 19.42 1.41 -6.03
CA THR A 372 20.45 0.59 -5.41
C THR A 372 19.78 -0.69 -4.94
N GLU A 373 20.30 -1.81 -5.46
CA GLU A 373 19.95 -3.17 -5.13
C GLU A 373 19.67 -3.36 -3.62
N GLN A 374 18.42 -3.68 -3.27
CA GLN A 374 18.08 -4.46 -2.07
C GLN A 374 16.62 -4.92 -2.13
N THR A 375 16.44 -6.09 -2.73
CA THR A 375 15.23 -6.92 -2.65
C THR A 375 15.15 -7.63 -1.29
N SER A 376 14.07 -7.40 -0.54
CA SER A 376 13.51 -8.32 0.47
C SER A 376 12.08 -7.84 0.76
N THR A 377 10.99 -8.62 0.73
CA THR A 377 10.73 -9.95 1.32
C THR A 377 9.56 -10.67 0.60
N ILE A 378 9.67 -11.94 0.21
CA ILE A 378 9.21 -13.20 0.87
C ILE A 378 7.69 -13.39 0.99
N ASN A 379 7.20 -14.38 0.22
CA ASN A 379 6.18 -15.43 0.47
C ASN A 379 5.14 -15.28 1.60
N SER A 380 3.87 -15.49 1.24
CA SER A 380 3.01 -16.52 1.84
C SER A 380 1.75 -16.80 1.01
N ALA A 381 1.73 -17.84 0.16
CA ALA A 381 0.48 -18.48 -0.31
C ALA A 381 0.73 -19.77 -1.12
N SER A 382 1.17 -20.85 -0.47
CA SER A 382 1.08 -22.20 -1.06
C SER A 382 0.33 -23.09 -0.09
N LYS A 383 -1.01 -23.02 -0.10
CA LYS A 383 -1.85 -24.12 0.45
C LYS A 383 -3.34 -24.17 0.11
N ASN A 384 -3.92 -23.26 -0.69
CA ASN A 384 -5.39 -23.28 -0.93
C ASN A 384 -5.85 -23.42 -2.39
N LEU A 385 -5.04 -23.97 -3.31
CA LEU A 385 -5.40 -24.07 -4.74
C LEU A 385 -5.68 -25.50 -5.24
N LYS A 386 -6.54 -26.26 -4.54
CA LYS A 386 -7.03 -27.58 -5.06
C LYS A 386 -8.55 -27.77 -5.08
N GLN A 387 -9.36 -26.74 -4.85
CA GLN A 387 -10.81 -26.87 -4.95
C GLN A 387 -11.46 -25.61 -5.54
N LYS A 388 -11.61 -25.60 -6.87
CA LYS A 388 -12.80 -25.13 -7.63
C LYS A 388 -12.37 -24.60 -9.00
N LEU A 389 -12.36 -25.48 -10.00
CA LEU A 389 -12.45 -25.12 -11.41
C LEU A 389 -13.17 -26.29 -12.12
N HIS A 390 -14.50 -26.20 -12.22
CA HIS A 390 -15.34 -27.01 -13.13
C HIS A 390 -16.54 -26.17 -13.59
N GLY A 391 -16.60 -25.92 -14.91
CA GLY A 391 -17.72 -25.33 -15.67
C GLY A 391 -17.60 -23.81 -15.87
N ASN A 392 -17.75 -23.21 -17.06
CA ASN A 392 -18.11 -23.65 -18.41
C ASN A 392 -17.51 -22.66 -19.43
N VAL A 393 -17.21 -23.16 -20.64
CA VAL A 393 -16.74 -22.38 -21.79
C VAL A 393 -17.90 -22.10 -22.75
N SER A 394 -17.94 -20.91 -23.36
CA SER A 394 -18.66 -20.63 -24.62
C SER A 394 -18.00 -19.48 -25.39
N ALA A 395 -17.63 -19.74 -26.66
CA ALA A 395 -16.97 -18.86 -27.65
C ALA A 395 -17.92 -17.79 -28.26
N MET A 396 -17.58 -16.74 -29.01
CA MET A 396 -16.50 -16.34 -29.98
C MET A 396 -16.32 -14.80 -29.89
N GLY A 397 -15.34 -14.06 -30.43
CA GLY A 397 -14.22 -14.28 -31.36
C GLY A 397 -13.77 -12.90 -31.89
N SER A 398 -12.58 -12.44 -31.51
CA SER A 398 -11.86 -11.27 -32.05
C SER A 398 -10.46 -11.23 -31.39
N LYS A 399 -9.36 -11.30 -32.17
CA LYS A 399 -7.94 -11.28 -31.71
C LYS A 399 -7.74 -11.84 -30.29
N VAL A 400 -7.96 -13.14 -30.13
CA VAL A 400 -7.91 -13.78 -28.81
C VAL A 400 -6.47 -13.86 -28.36
N SER A 401 -6.09 -12.96 -27.45
CA SER A 401 -5.04 -13.23 -26.48
C SER A 401 -5.41 -14.55 -25.81
N ILE A 402 -4.68 -15.62 -26.14
CA ILE A 402 -4.94 -17.00 -25.68
C ILE A 402 -5.00 -17.07 -24.14
N ILE A 403 -4.38 -16.10 -23.49
CA ILE A 403 -4.44 -15.80 -22.06
C ILE A 403 -5.02 -14.38 -21.94
N THR A 404 -6.00 -14.15 -21.07
CA THR A 404 -6.52 -12.79 -20.81
C THR A 404 -5.46 -11.92 -20.12
N ASN A 405 -5.57 -10.59 -20.21
CA ASN A 405 -4.67 -9.71 -19.47
C ASN A 405 -4.75 -9.93 -17.94
N GLU A 406 -5.90 -10.39 -17.46
CA GLU A 406 -6.14 -10.80 -16.07
C GLU A 406 -5.36 -12.07 -15.72
N GLN A 407 -5.47 -13.14 -16.52
CA GLN A 407 -4.70 -14.37 -16.31
C GLN A 407 -3.19 -14.15 -16.46
N LEU A 408 -2.78 -13.22 -17.32
CA LEU A 408 -1.37 -12.87 -17.49
C LEU A 408 -0.83 -12.03 -16.33
N ALA A 409 -1.70 -11.22 -15.69
CA ALA A 409 -1.38 -10.55 -14.45
C ALA A 409 -1.29 -11.56 -13.29
N GLU A 410 -2.24 -12.50 -13.22
CA GLU A 410 -2.24 -13.59 -12.24
C GLU A 410 -0.96 -14.44 -12.34
N TYR A 411 -0.57 -14.90 -13.54
CA TYR A 411 0.69 -15.63 -13.71
C TYR A 411 1.93 -14.79 -13.36
N ALA A 412 1.90 -13.48 -13.59
CA ALA A 412 3.02 -12.58 -13.23
C ALA A 412 3.08 -12.27 -11.72
N GLU A 413 1.96 -12.38 -11.01
CA GLU A 413 1.90 -12.26 -9.56
C GLU A 413 2.28 -13.57 -8.85
N LEU A 414 1.96 -14.70 -9.46
CA LEU A 414 2.22 -16.04 -8.91
C LEU A 414 3.62 -16.59 -9.25
N THR A 415 4.33 -15.99 -10.20
CA THR A 415 5.67 -16.45 -10.62
C THR A 415 6.70 -15.33 -10.54
N TYR A 416 7.99 -15.69 -10.43
CA TYR A 416 9.10 -14.71 -10.44
C TYR A 416 9.49 -14.27 -11.86
N LEU A 417 8.53 -14.32 -12.80
CA LEU A 417 8.69 -14.00 -14.22
C LEU A 417 7.94 -12.71 -14.54
N SER A 418 8.53 -11.87 -15.38
CA SER A 418 7.84 -10.70 -15.90
C SER A 418 6.80 -11.09 -16.94
N LYS A 419 5.83 -10.20 -17.16
CA LYS A 419 4.83 -10.32 -18.23
C LYS A 419 5.47 -10.62 -19.59
N ALA A 420 6.65 -10.06 -19.89
CA ALA A 420 7.38 -10.33 -21.13
C ALA A 420 7.98 -11.76 -21.19
N GLU A 421 8.53 -12.25 -20.08
CA GLU A 421 9.07 -13.62 -19.96
C GLU A 421 7.97 -14.67 -20.09
N ILE A 422 6.80 -14.43 -19.47
CA ILE A 422 5.62 -15.30 -19.57
C ILE A 422 5.09 -15.34 -21.01
N ILE A 423 5.00 -14.19 -21.68
CA ILE A 423 4.61 -14.13 -23.10
C ILE A 423 5.61 -14.89 -23.97
N PHE A 424 6.91 -14.80 -23.68
CA PHE A 424 7.94 -15.52 -24.42
C PHE A 424 7.80 -17.04 -24.23
N ILE A 425 7.63 -17.52 -23.00
CA ILE A 425 7.40 -18.94 -22.71
C ILE A 425 6.12 -19.42 -23.39
N LEU A 426 5.04 -18.64 -23.34
CA LEU A 426 3.78 -18.93 -24.01
C LEU A 426 3.96 -19.03 -25.54
N GLN A 427 4.68 -18.09 -26.15
CA GLN A 427 4.96 -18.13 -27.59
C GLN A 427 5.76 -19.37 -27.98
N LYS A 428 6.73 -19.80 -27.16
CA LYS A 428 7.48 -21.03 -27.38
C LYS A 428 6.63 -22.28 -27.19
N PHE A 429 5.79 -22.29 -26.17
CA PHE A 429 4.87 -23.39 -25.88
C PHE A 429 3.81 -23.54 -26.98
N LEU A 430 3.33 -22.44 -27.56
CA LEU A 430 2.40 -22.44 -28.70
C LEU A 430 3.01 -23.02 -29.99
N LEU A 431 4.34 -22.98 -30.15
CA LEU A 431 5.02 -23.61 -31.30
C LEU A 431 4.90 -25.14 -31.26
N LEU A 432 4.72 -25.76 -30.09
CA LEU A 432 4.52 -27.21 -29.97
C LEU A 432 3.15 -27.67 -30.48
N ASP A 433 2.15 -26.79 -30.47
CA ASP A 433 0.77 -27.16 -30.74
C ASP A 433 0.32 -26.93 -32.21
N GLY A 434 1.22 -26.43 -33.08
CA GLY A 434 0.88 -26.14 -34.48
C GLY A 434 -0.23 -25.08 -34.67
N GLY A 435 -0.57 -24.36 -33.60
CA GLY A 435 -1.38 -23.14 -33.63
C GLY A 435 -2.88 -23.28 -33.93
N ARG A 436 -3.53 -24.44 -33.73
CA ARG A 436 -4.95 -24.59 -34.13
C ARG A 436 -5.94 -25.17 -33.12
N GLN A 437 -5.53 -25.70 -31.95
CA GLN A 437 -6.46 -26.10 -30.86
C GLN A 437 -5.80 -26.03 -29.48
N PHE A 438 -5.37 -24.83 -29.06
CA PHE A 438 -4.66 -24.67 -27.80
C PHE A 438 -5.61 -24.73 -26.59
N SER A 439 -5.28 -25.61 -25.64
CA SER A 439 -5.83 -25.62 -24.28
C SER A 439 -4.68 -25.45 -23.30
N LEU A 440 -4.80 -24.55 -22.34
CA LEU A 440 -3.81 -24.31 -21.28
C LEU A 440 -3.52 -25.58 -20.45
N THR A 441 -4.44 -26.55 -20.46
CA THR A 441 -4.35 -27.83 -19.76
C THR A 441 -3.66 -28.93 -20.56
N LYS A 442 -3.20 -28.66 -21.79
CA LYS A 442 -2.58 -29.68 -22.65
C LYS A 442 -1.13 -29.92 -22.21
N ARG A 443 -0.80 -31.18 -21.89
CA ARG A 443 0.53 -31.61 -21.46
C ARG A 443 1.34 -32.19 -22.63
N PHE A 444 2.59 -31.77 -22.78
CA PHE A 444 3.50 -32.19 -23.86
C PHE A 444 4.63 -33.08 -23.34
N PRO A 445 5.12 -34.07 -24.12
CA PRO A 445 6.24 -34.91 -23.72
C PRO A 445 7.51 -34.10 -23.38
N GLU A 446 8.24 -34.54 -22.36
CA GLU A 446 9.50 -33.91 -21.93
C GLU A 446 10.52 -33.67 -23.06
N GLN A 447 10.62 -34.60 -24.02
CA GLN A 447 11.54 -34.48 -25.15
C GLN A 447 11.26 -33.24 -26.00
N ASP A 448 9.99 -32.87 -26.16
CA ASP A 448 9.59 -31.70 -26.95
C ASP A 448 9.90 -30.40 -26.21
N VAL A 449 9.73 -30.38 -24.89
CA VAL A 449 10.12 -29.26 -24.02
C VAL A 449 11.62 -29.04 -24.03
N VAL A 450 12.42 -30.10 -23.91
CA VAL A 450 13.88 -30.01 -23.95
C VAL A 450 14.38 -29.51 -25.31
N ASN A 451 13.66 -29.82 -26.39
CA ASN A 451 13.97 -29.32 -27.73
C ASN A 451 13.63 -27.83 -27.91
N LEU A 452 12.61 -27.32 -27.20
CA LEU A 452 12.26 -25.88 -27.21
C LEU A 452 13.29 -25.00 -26.50
N PHE A 453 13.88 -25.51 -25.41
CA PHE A 453 14.80 -24.78 -24.55
C PHE A 453 16.19 -25.44 -24.55
N PRO A 454 17.08 -25.05 -25.47
CA PRO A 454 18.42 -25.63 -25.61
C PRO A 454 19.25 -25.60 -24.31
N GLN A 455 18.95 -24.66 -23.40
CA GLN A 455 19.57 -24.54 -22.09
C GLN A 455 19.33 -25.77 -21.21
N LEU A 456 18.14 -26.38 -21.27
CA LEU A 456 17.82 -27.60 -20.51
C LEU A 456 18.52 -28.83 -21.09
N LYS A 457 18.82 -28.84 -22.40
CA LYS A 457 19.41 -29.99 -23.10
C LYS A 457 20.79 -30.37 -22.56
N HIS A 458 21.58 -29.40 -22.12
CA HIS A 458 22.96 -29.60 -21.69
C HIS A 458 23.14 -29.65 -20.16
N ASN A 459 22.05 -29.54 -19.39
CA ASN A 459 22.10 -29.54 -17.92
C ASN A 459 22.31 -30.97 -17.36
N PRO A 460 23.31 -31.20 -16.48
CA PRO A 460 23.53 -32.47 -15.78
C PRO A 460 22.35 -33.00 -14.95
N PHE A 461 21.49 -32.11 -14.48
CA PHE A 461 20.35 -32.44 -13.61
C PHE A 461 19.02 -32.38 -14.38
N ARG A 462 19.04 -32.44 -15.71
CA ARG A 462 17.86 -32.28 -16.55
C ARG A 462 16.74 -33.27 -16.21
N ASP A 463 17.08 -34.54 -16.03
CA ASP A 463 16.13 -35.59 -15.63
C ASP A 463 15.48 -35.28 -14.28
N ARG A 464 16.25 -34.84 -13.29
CA ARG A 464 15.72 -34.44 -11.98
C ARG A 464 14.87 -33.17 -12.05
N LEU A 465 15.30 -32.16 -12.83
CA LEU A 465 14.53 -30.94 -13.06
C LEU A 465 13.17 -31.26 -13.71
N LEU A 466 13.15 -32.13 -14.71
CA LEU A 466 11.91 -32.50 -15.38
C LEU A 466 11.00 -33.34 -14.46
N HIS A 467 11.58 -34.23 -13.67
CA HIS A 467 10.81 -35.02 -12.70
C HIS A 467 10.21 -34.16 -11.58
N VAL A 468 10.99 -33.27 -10.96
CA VAL A 468 10.57 -32.46 -9.80
C VAL A 468 9.51 -31.42 -10.17
N PHE A 469 9.61 -30.82 -11.36
CA PHE A 469 8.65 -29.79 -11.81
C PHE A 469 7.45 -30.35 -12.57
N SER A 470 7.37 -31.67 -12.79
CA SER A 470 6.21 -32.30 -13.41
C SER A 470 5.12 -32.60 -12.36
N SER A 471 4.08 -31.76 -12.30
CA SER A 471 2.97 -31.88 -11.33
C SER A 471 2.28 -33.24 -11.26
N GLU A 472 2.18 -33.97 -12.39
CA GLU A 472 1.47 -35.26 -12.48
C GLU A 472 2.43 -36.47 -12.57
N ASN A 473 3.76 -36.25 -12.51
CA ASN A 473 4.78 -37.30 -12.69
C ASN A 473 4.56 -38.21 -13.92
N ASP A 474 4.05 -37.65 -15.02
CA ASP A 474 3.59 -38.38 -16.21
C ASP A 474 4.55 -38.28 -17.42
N ASP A 475 5.79 -37.86 -17.17
CA ASP A 475 6.82 -37.52 -18.18
C ASP A 475 6.32 -36.47 -19.20
N ARG A 476 5.38 -35.61 -18.77
CA ARG A 476 4.81 -34.52 -19.59
C ARG A 476 4.72 -33.23 -18.79
N PHE A 477 4.78 -32.13 -19.50
CA PHE A 477 4.76 -30.78 -18.95
C PHE A 477 3.55 -29.99 -19.43
N SER A 478 2.83 -29.41 -18.48
CA SER A 478 1.84 -28.36 -18.75
C SER A 478 2.51 -26.98 -18.90
N PHE A 479 1.72 -25.98 -19.30
CA PHE A 479 2.20 -24.60 -19.33
C PHE A 479 2.58 -24.10 -17.94
N GLU A 480 1.83 -24.48 -16.90
CA GLU A 480 2.07 -24.09 -15.51
C GLU A 480 3.35 -24.74 -14.95
N ASP A 481 3.58 -26.02 -15.26
CA ASP A 481 4.82 -26.73 -14.88
C ASP A 481 6.07 -26.04 -15.45
N LEU A 482 5.97 -25.48 -16.67
CA LEU A 482 7.05 -24.72 -17.28
C LEU A 482 7.24 -23.35 -16.62
N LEU A 483 6.15 -22.68 -16.27
CA LEU A 483 6.22 -21.42 -15.55
C LEU A 483 6.89 -21.62 -14.19
N ASP A 484 6.58 -22.68 -13.45
CA ASP A 484 7.22 -23.00 -12.17
C ASP A 484 8.72 -23.29 -12.33
N LEU A 485 9.09 -24.11 -13.33
CA LEU A 485 10.49 -24.41 -13.65
C LEU A 485 11.29 -23.12 -13.93
N PHE A 486 10.78 -22.25 -14.80
CA PHE A 486 11.48 -21.01 -15.15
C PHE A 486 11.39 -19.94 -14.05
N SER A 487 10.33 -19.97 -13.25
CA SER A 487 10.18 -19.12 -12.06
C SER A 487 11.30 -19.41 -11.06
N VAL A 488 11.60 -20.68 -10.78
CA VAL A 488 12.71 -21.04 -9.87
C VAL A 488 14.08 -20.75 -10.47
N LEU A 489 14.23 -20.89 -11.79
CA LEU A 489 15.50 -20.60 -12.47
C LEU A 489 15.75 -19.10 -12.71
N SER A 490 14.73 -18.25 -12.54
CA SER A 490 14.81 -16.79 -12.67
C SER A 490 15.78 -16.18 -11.65
N GLU A 491 16.52 -15.14 -12.05
CA GLU A 491 17.40 -14.38 -11.13
C GLU A 491 16.61 -13.64 -10.03
N LYS A 492 15.31 -13.40 -10.26
CA LYS A 492 14.39 -12.71 -9.33
C LYS A 492 13.85 -13.62 -8.22
N CYS A 493 13.99 -14.94 -8.34
CA CYS A 493 13.50 -15.88 -7.34
C CYS A 493 14.36 -15.82 -6.04
N PRO A 494 13.75 -15.64 -4.85
CA PRO A 494 14.46 -15.59 -3.58
C PRO A 494 15.27 -16.85 -3.30
N LEU A 495 16.46 -16.67 -2.70
CA LEU A 495 17.40 -17.76 -2.42
C LEU A 495 16.77 -18.88 -1.57
N ALA A 496 15.91 -18.55 -0.61
CA ALA A 496 15.24 -19.54 0.23
C ALA A 496 14.30 -20.45 -0.58
N VAL A 497 13.55 -19.89 -1.55
CA VAL A 497 12.67 -20.67 -2.42
C VAL A 497 13.49 -21.52 -3.37
N LYS A 498 14.54 -20.95 -3.98
CA LYS A 498 15.49 -21.73 -4.79
C LYS A 498 16.14 -22.87 -4.01
N ALA A 499 16.48 -22.64 -2.74
CA ALA A 499 17.09 -23.65 -1.89
C ALA A 499 16.14 -24.82 -1.59
N THR A 500 14.85 -24.55 -1.33
CA THR A 500 13.84 -25.62 -1.17
C THR A 500 13.69 -26.46 -2.43
N TRP A 501 13.65 -25.84 -3.61
CA TRP A 501 13.58 -26.59 -4.87
C TRP A 501 14.89 -27.32 -5.21
N ALA A 502 16.04 -26.70 -4.93
CA ALA A 502 17.35 -27.34 -5.10
C ALA A 502 17.51 -28.55 -4.18
N PHE A 503 16.99 -28.48 -2.94
CA PHE A 503 16.93 -29.62 -2.03
C PHE A 503 16.20 -30.80 -2.65
N GLN A 504 15.01 -30.57 -3.22
CA GLN A 504 14.22 -31.61 -3.89
C GLN A 504 14.93 -32.17 -5.14
N ILE A 505 15.74 -31.37 -5.82
CA ILE A 505 16.49 -31.83 -7.00
C ILE A 505 17.67 -32.71 -6.59
N TYR A 506 18.33 -32.40 -5.47
CA TYR A 506 19.50 -33.11 -4.96
C TYR A 506 19.17 -34.30 -4.05
N ASP A 507 17.95 -34.39 -3.54
CA ASP A 507 17.37 -35.57 -2.90
C ASP A 507 17.03 -36.60 -3.99
N PHE A 508 17.94 -37.53 -4.32
CA PHE A 508 17.76 -38.42 -5.47
C PHE A 508 16.77 -39.55 -5.20
N ASP A 509 16.65 -39.99 -3.96
CA ASP A 509 15.77 -41.08 -3.53
C ASP A 509 14.41 -40.60 -2.97
N ASN A 510 14.22 -39.28 -2.88
CA ASN A 510 13.02 -38.59 -2.43
C ASN A 510 12.65 -38.90 -0.97
N ASP A 511 13.64 -39.22 -0.12
CA ASP A 511 13.43 -39.53 1.29
C ASP A 511 13.34 -38.29 2.20
N LYS A 512 13.48 -37.09 1.60
CA LYS A 512 13.51 -35.77 2.24
C LYS A 512 14.72 -35.54 3.13
N LEU A 513 15.80 -36.26 2.90
CA LEU A 513 17.10 -36.08 3.51
C LEU A 513 18.15 -36.09 2.40
N ILE A 514 19.18 -35.26 2.50
CA ILE A 514 20.35 -35.41 1.64
C ILE A 514 21.33 -36.28 2.40
N THR A 515 21.44 -37.52 1.95
CA THR A 515 22.33 -38.54 2.52
C THR A 515 23.71 -38.47 1.88
N LYS A 516 24.64 -39.27 2.42
CA LYS A 516 25.99 -39.38 1.85
C LYS A 516 25.94 -39.90 0.42
N GLU A 517 25.02 -40.82 0.14
CA GLU A 517 24.76 -41.42 -1.15
C GLU A 517 24.30 -40.39 -2.19
N ASP A 518 23.41 -39.44 -1.80
CA ASP A 518 22.97 -38.35 -2.68
C ASP A 518 24.10 -37.41 -3.07
N ILE A 519 25.00 -37.11 -2.13
CA ILE A 519 26.17 -36.24 -2.37
C ILE A 519 27.17 -36.91 -3.33
N LEU A 520 27.32 -38.24 -3.24
CA LEU A 520 28.15 -39.01 -4.17
C LEU A 520 27.58 -38.97 -5.59
N GLU A 521 26.27 -39.19 -5.74
CA GLU A 521 25.58 -39.10 -7.04
C GLU A 521 25.65 -37.68 -7.61
N LEU A 522 25.53 -36.66 -6.77
CA LEU A 522 25.72 -35.25 -7.15
C LEU A 522 27.13 -35.00 -7.70
N CYS A 523 28.16 -35.49 -7.00
CA CYS A 523 29.55 -35.38 -7.44
C CYS A 523 29.78 -36.09 -8.78
N ASP A 524 29.15 -37.24 -9.01
CA ASP A 524 29.25 -38.00 -10.25
C ASP A 524 28.62 -37.24 -11.43
N ARG A 525 27.47 -36.60 -11.19
CA ARG A 525 26.76 -35.81 -12.21
C ARG A 525 27.46 -34.50 -12.57
N ILE A 526 28.17 -33.87 -11.64
CA ILE A 526 28.94 -32.65 -11.91
C ILE A 526 30.26 -32.98 -12.62
N THR A 527 30.91 -34.07 -12.23
CA THR A 527 32.27 -34.36 -12.71
C THR A 527 32.35 -34.99 -14.09
N LYS A 528 31.29 -35.67 -14.58
CA LYS A 528 31.05 -36.32 -15.91
C LYS A 528 32.23 -36.98 -16.66
N HIS A 529 33.41 -36.36 -16.73
CA HIS A 529 34.63 -36.79 -17.40
C HIS A 529 35.93 -36.72 -16.57
N ASP A 530 35.97 -36.03 -15.41
CA ASP A 530 37.12 -36.04 -14.50
C ASP A 530 36.91 -37.05 -13.36
N ARG A 531 37.73 -38.10 -13.32
CA ARG A 531 37.61 -39.19 -12.36
C ARG A 531 38.14 -38.76 -10.99
N LEU A 532 37.27 -38.19 -10.15
CA LEU A 532 37.52 -38.17 -8.71
C LEU A 532 37.56 -39.61 -8.19
N GLU A 533 38.58 -39.95 -7.41
CA GLU A 533 38.64 -41.26 -6.76
C GLU A 533 37.52 -41.39 -5.72
N GLN A 534 37.04 -42.61 -5.47
CA GLN A 534 35.97 -42.87 -4.50
C GLN A 534 36.30 -42.28 -3.11
N THR A 535 37.58 -42.31 -2.74
CA THR A 535 38.14 -41.76 -1.49
C THR A 535 38.01 -40.24 -1.40
N GLU A 536 38.21 -39.53 -2.51
CA GLU A 536 38.09 -38.07 -2.58
C GLU A 536 36.63 -37.64 -2.48
N LYS A 537 35.72 -38.35 -3.17
CA LYS A 537 34.27 -38.12 -3.06
C LYS A 537 33.74 -38.35 -1.66
N MET A 538 34.22 -39.43 -1.00
CA MET A 538 33.89 -39.70 0.40
C MET A 538 34.40 -38.59 1.32
N THR A 539 35.59 -38.06 1.07
CA THR A 539 36.15 -36.94 1.83
C THR A 539 35.32 -35.65 1.63
N ILE A 540 34.88 -35.37 0.40
CA ILE A 540 33.99 -34.22 0.11
C ILE A 540 32.65 -34.38 0.82
N ALA A 541 32.04 -35.57 0.75
CA ALA A 541 30.78 -35.83 1.42
C ALA A 541 30.90 -35.71 2.95
N ASP A 542 31.98 -36.21 3.54
CA ASP A 542 32.24 -36.08 4.98
C ASP A 542 32.50 -34.62 5.40
N LEU A 543 33.15 -33.82 4.55
CA LEU A 543 33.33 -32.38 4.79
C LEU A 543 32.01 -31.61 4.69
N LEU A 544 31.21 -31.89 3.66
CA LEU A 544 29.90 -31.24 3.47
C LEU A 544 28.95 -31.58 4.60
N LEU A 545 28.86 -32.85 4.99
CA LEU A 545 28.04 -33.27 6.14
C LEU A 545 28.52 -32.58 7.41
N LYS A 546 29.83 -32.53 7.68
CA LYS A 546 30.36 -31.85 8.88
C LYS A 546 30.05 -30.35 8.93
N GLU A 547 30.00 -29.67 7.79
CA GLU A 547 29.70 -28.24 7.73
C GLU A 547 28.20 -27.92 7.76
N MET A 548 27.36 -28.82 7.22
CA MET A 548 25.94 -28.56 6.99
C MET A 548 25.01 -29.26 8.00
N ASP A 549 25.40 -30.42 8.54
CA ASP A 549 24.64 -31.16 9.57
C ASP A 549 24.79 -30.48 10.94
N LEU A 550 23.81 -29.65 11.29
CA LEU A 550 23.78 -28.93 12.56
C LEU A 550 23.24 -29.81 13.70
N GLN A 551 22.46 -30.84 13.36
CA GLN A 551 21.81 -31.75 14.29
C GLN A 551 22.67 -32.96 14.65
N ASN A 552 23.81 -33.16 13.97
CA ASN A 552 24.70 -34.32 14.07
C ASN A 552 23.97 -35.66 13.87
N ASN A 553 23.01 -35.68 12.96
CA ASN A 553 22.21 -36.87 12.66
C ASN A 553 22.76 -37.69 11.48
N GLY A 554 23.84 -37.22 10.84
CA GLY A 554 24.52 -37.88 9.72
C GLY A 554 23.91 -37.58 8.35
N ASN A 555 22.87 -36.75 8.27
CA ASN A 555 22.14 -36.38 7.07
C ASN A 555 21.92 -34.86 7.04
N ILE A 556 21.55 -34.30 5.89
CA ILE A 556 21.19 -32.88 5.79
C ILE A 556 19.67 -32.77 5.59
N GLY A 557 18.96 -32.23 6.57
CA GLY A 557 17.54 -31.93 6.44
C GLY A 557 17.29 -30.65 5.63
N GLU A 558 16.06 -30.45 5.15
CA GLU A 558 15.65 -29.28 4.35
C GLU A 558 16.03 -27.95 5.02
N PHE A 559 15.79 -27.81 6.34
CA PHE A 559 16.12 -26.60 7.08
C PHE A 559 17.63 -26.34 7.16
N GLU A 560 18.42 -27.40 7.35
CA GLU A 560 19.88 -27.33 7.42
C GLU A 560 20.48 -26.97 6.06
N PHE A 561 19.92 -27.54 4.99
CA PHE A 561 20.29 -27.24 3.62
C PHE A 561 20.01 -25.78 3.24
N ILE A 562 18.81 -25.27 3.56
CA ILE A 562 18.44 -23.86 3.32
C ILE A 562 19.36 -22.92 4.12
N HIS A 563 19.65 -23.25 5.38
CA HIS A 563 20.54 -22.45 6.22
C HIS A 563 21.98 -22.46 5.71
N ALA A 564 22.49 -23.61 5.28
CA ALA A 564 23.82 -23.72 4.69
C ALA A 564 23.94 -22.92 3.39
N LEU A 565 22.96 -23.02 2.49
CA LEU A 565 22.92 -22.24 1.25
C LEU A 565 22.80 -20.74 1.49
N SER A 566 22.16 -20.30 2.57
CA SER A 566 22.11 -18.88 2.94
C SER A 566 23.49 -18.27 3.25
N LYS A 567 24.47 -19.12 3.61
CA LYS A 567 25.86 -18.72 3.89
C LYS A 567 26.77 -18.84 2.67
N MET A 568 26.30 -19.40 1.55
CA MET A 568 27.05 -19.60 0.32
C MET A 568 26.51 -18.71 -0.81
N PRO A 569 26.90 -17.41 -0.86
CA PRO A 569 26.37 -16.47 -1.85
C PRO A 569 26.67 -16.85 -3.31
N GLU A 570 27.71 -17.64 -3.56
CA GLU A 570 28.11 -18.14 -4.89
C GLU A 570 27.09 -19.11 -5.51
N PHE A 571 26.27 -19.79 -4.68
CA PHE A 571 25.24 -20.72 -5.17
C PHE A 571 24.16 -20.01 -6.01
N ARG A 572 23.92 -18.72 -5.77
CA ARG A 572 22.91 -17.92 -6.50
C ARG A 572 23.16 -17.87 -8.01
N GLN A 573 24.42 -17.92 -8.44
CA GLN A 573 24.80 -17.86 -9.86
C GLN A 573 24.75 -19.25 -10.51
N THR A 574 25.02 -20.30 -9.74
CA THR A 574 25.08 -21.70 -10.21
C THR A 574 23.68 -22.27 -10.52
N PHE A 575 22.63 -21.75 -9.86
CA PHE A 575 21.23 -22.16 -10.04
C PHE A 575 20.41 -21.06 -10.76
N SER A 576 20.84 -20.69 -11.97
CA SER A 576 20.16 -19.69 -12.81
C SER A 576 20.13 -20.10 -14.29
N CYS A 577 18.99 -19.85 -14.95
CA CYS A 577 18.86 -20.02 -16.39
C CYS A 577 18.20 -18.77 -16.97
N ARG A 578 18.88 -18.09 -17.89
CA ARG A 578 18.31 -16.95 -18.63
C ARG A 578 17.47 -17.47 -19.79
N VAL A 579 16.20 -17.08 -19.80
CA VAL A 579 15.20 -17.45 -20.81
C VAL A 579 15.13 -16.39 -21.90
#